data_AF-A0A183ESL8-F1
#
_entry.id   AF-A0A183ESL8-F1
#
_cell.length_a   1.000
_cell.length_b   1.000
_cell.length_c   1.000
_cell.angle_alpha   90.00
_cell.angle_beta   90.00
_cell.angle_gamma   90.00
#
_symmetry.space_group_name_H-M   'P 1'
#
loop_
_entity.id
_entity.type
_entity.pdbx_description
1 polymer ?
#
loop_
_entity_poly.entity_id
_entity_poly.type
_entity_poly.pdbx_seq_one_letter_code
_entity_poly.pdbx_strand_id
1 'polypeptide(L)'
;MPDCSILCCILSVSRVFDEWMGPLREPPEWPLNFLATISENLFPAWRNENFISVYAILFPGMTGLMAGSMFINELRDQARDVPLGMFTAVGVCVLYNLIAVFISASTVLRDVSGYSMPTFNNITHRWEPFACAHNHTCSYGLMNFFQVNTALLLN
;
A
#
# COMPACT_ATOMS: atom_id res chain seq x y z
N MET A 1 4.48 10.10 -31.91
CA MET A 1 3.36 10.12 -30.95
C MET A 1 3.66 9.21 -29.76
N PRO A 2 4.66 9.49 -28.91
CA PRO A 2 4.89 8.73 -27.66
C PRO A 2 4.10 9.29 -26.46
N ASP A 3 3.47 10.45 -26.63
CA ASP A 3 2.94 11.24 -25.50
C ASP A 3 1.57 10.74 -25.01
N CYS A 4 0.78 10.09 -25.89
CA CYS A 4 -0.58 9.66 -25.56
C CYS A 4 -0.62 8.32 -24.80
N SER A 5 0.31 7.40 -25.07
CA SER A 5 0.37 6.09 -24.42
C SER A 5 0.82 6.19 -22.97
N ILE A 6 1.83 7.03 -22.69
CA ILE A 6 2.36 7.25 -21.35
C ILE A 6 1.35 8.05 -20.51
N LEU A 7 0.69 9.07 -21.07
CA LEU A 7 -0.38 9.78 -20.36
C LEU A 7 -1.58 8.87 -20.09
N CYS A 8 -1.97 7.97 -21.00
CA CYS A 8 -3.05 7.01 -20.73
C CYS A 8 -2.67 6.00 -19.64
N CYS A 9 -1.42 5.52 -19.60
CA CYS A 9 -0.93 4.68 -18.50
C CYS A 9 -0.90 5.45 -17.17
N ILE A 10 -0.43 6.71 -17.17
CA ILE A 10 -0.40 7.54 -15.95
C ILE A 10 -1.83 7.86 -15.49
N LEU A 11 -2.75 8.20 -16.40
CA LEU A 11 -4.15 8.51 -16.07
C LEU A 11 -4.97 7.28 -15.68
N SER A 12 -4.66 6.10 -16.22
CA SER A 12 -5.29 4.84 -15.75
C SER A 12 -4.74 4.42 -14.40
N VAL A 13 -3.43 4.56 -14.15
CA VAL A 13 -2.83 4.32 -12.84
C VAL A 13 -3.29 5.34 -11.81
N SER A 14 -3.43 6.62 -12.17
CA SER A 14 -3.97 7.64 -11.27
C SER A 14 -5.45 7.42 -10.97
N ARG A 15 -6.27 7.04 -11.95
CA ARG A 15 -7.67 6.67 -11.70
C ARG A 15 -7.79 5.43 -10.81
N VAL A 16 -6.94 4.42 -11.03
CA VAL A 16 -6.86 3.25 -10.13
C VAL A 16 -6.42 3.68 -8.73
N PHE A 17 -5.54 4.68 -8.59
CA PHE A 17 -5.15 5.25 -7.30
C PHE A 17 -6.22 6.04 -6.61
N ASP A 18 -6.93 6.87 -7.34
CA ASP A 18 -7.99 7.71 -6.81
C ASP A 18 -9.19 6.82 -6.41
N GLU A 19 -9.37 5.67 -7.06
CA GLU A 19 -10.37 4.66 -6.71
C GLU A 19 -9.90 3.75 -5.55
N TRP A 20 -8.60 3.45 -5.45
CA TRP A 20 -8.01 2.71 -4.32
C TRP A 20 -7.83 3.54 -3.04
N MET A 21 -7.51 4.81 -3.20
CA MET A 21 -7.44 5.85 -2.17
C MET A 21 -8.64 6.77 -2.32
N GLY A 22 -9.85 6.19 -2.26
CA GLY A 22 -11.10 6.94 -2.25
C GLY A 22 -11.02 8.18 -1.34
N PRO A 23 -11.87 9.19 -1.59
CA PRO A 23 -11.72 10.54 -1.01
C PRO A 23 -11.48 10.47 0.49
N LEU A 24 -10.28 10.90 0.94
CA LEU A 24 -9.91 10.95 2.34
C LEU A 24 -10.97 11.79 3.09
N ARG A 25 -11.87 11.14 3.84
CA ARG A 25 -12.97 11.81 4.55
C ARG A 25 -12.46 12.67 5.69
N GLU A 26 -11.25 12.40 6.16
CA GLU A 26 -10.54 13.22 7.13
C GLU A 26 -9.17 13.60 6.52
N PRO A 27 -8.77 14.88 6.52
CA PRO A 27 -7.36 15.18 6.35
C PRO A 27 -6.63 14.39 7.44
N PRO A 28 -5.48 13.75 7.17
CA PRO A 28 -4.68 13.24 8.26
C PRO A 28 -4.42 14.44 9.16
N GLU A 29 -5.02 14.47 10.36
CA GLU A 29 -4.35 15.13 11.47
C GLU A 29 -3.02 14.42 11.52
N TRP A 30 -1.99 15.02 10.91
CA TRP A 30 -0.65 14.47 10.85
C TRP A 30 -0.38 14.06 12.28
N PRO A 31 -0.29 12.76 12.60
CA PRO A 31 0.00 12.40 13.96
C PRO A 31 1.32 13.12 14.21
N LEU A 32 1.36 13.96 15.25
CA LEU A 32 2.56 14.68 15.73
C LEU A 32 3.74 13.71 15.99
N ASN A 33 3.50 12.41 15.77
CA ASN A 33 4.26 11.21 15.96
C ASN A 33 4.25 10.28 14.73
N PHE A 34 4.22 10.80 13.49
CA PHE A 34 4.48 10.04 12.23
C PHE A 34 5.69 9.10 12.34
N LEU A 35 6.79 9.62 12.89
CA LEU A 35 8.03 8.86 13.06
C LEU A 35 7.85 7.68 14.03
N ALA A 36 7.01 7.85 15.07
CA ALA A 36 6.71 6.79 16.00
C ALA A 36 5.87 5.69 15.35
N THR A 37 4.88 6.04 14.52
CA THR A 37 4.07 5.04 13.81
C THR A 37 4.91 4.24 12.82
N ILE A 38 5.80 4.90 12.07
CA ILE A 38 6.71 4.21 11.15
C ILE A 38 7.69 3.32 11.92
N SER A 39 8.30 3.80 13.02
CA SER A 39 9.21 2.95 13.80
C SER A 39 8.50 1.72 14.37
N GLU A 40 7.24 1.91 14.77
CA GLU A 40 6.39 0.82 15.22
C GLU A 40 5.88 -0.06 14.09
N ASN A 41 6.02 0.27 12.80
CA ASN A 41 5.60 -0.56 11.65
C ASN A 41 6.78 -1.12 10.83
N LEU A 42 8.00 -0.65 11.08
CA LEU A 42 9.18 -0.95 10.27
C LEU A 42 9.58 -2.43 10.31
N PHE A 43 9.42 -3.08 11.46
CA PHE A 43 9.81 -4.48 11.64
C PHE A 43 8.64 -5.45 11.42
N PRO A 44 8.82 -6.57 10.71
CA PRO A 44 7.76 -7.54 10.52
C PRO A 44 7.38 -8.21 11.85
N ALA A 45 6.07 -8.30 12.14
CA ALA A 45 5.54 -9.11 13.23
C ALA A 45 4.67 -10.23 12.65
N TRP A 46 5.32 -11.32 12.28
CA TRP A 46 4.68 -12.50 11.72
C TRP A 46 3.70 -13.13 12.72
N ARG A 47 2.42 -13.27 12.33
CA ARG A 47 1.39 -13.99 13.11
C ARG A 47 0.92 -15.19 12.31
N ASN A 48 1.39 -16.38 12.67
CA ASN A 48 1.04 -17.64 11.97
C ASN A 48 1.37 -17.67 10.47
N GLU A 49 2.12 -16.69 9.96
CA GLU A 49 2.48 -16.56 8.55
C GLU A 49 3.99 -16.47 8.37
N ASN A 50 4.49 -16.96 7.24
CA ASN A 50 5.91 -16.90 6.89
C ASN A 50 6.15 -15.89 5.76
N PHE A 51 7.39 -15.41 5.61
CA PHE A 51 7.78 -14.52 4.51
C PHE A 51 7.35 -15.03 3.12
N ILE A 52 7.51 -16.34 2.87
CA ILE A 52 7.13 -16.97 1.60
C ILE A 52 5.60 -16.95 1.40
N SER A 53 4.82 -17.10 2.47
CA SER A 53 3.35 -17.06 2.43
C SER A 53 2.86 -15.67 1.99
N VAL A 54 3.39 -14.61 2.63
CA VAL A 54 3.05 -13.23 2.29
C VAL A 54 3.54 -12.86 0.89
N TYR A 55 4.72 -13.32 0.50
CA TYR A 55 5.21 -13.12 -0.87
C TYR A 55 4.34 -13.81 -1.91
N ALA A 56 3.82 -15.02 -1.64
CA ALA A 56 2.95 -15.75 -2.55
C ALA A 56 1.62 -15.02 -2.82
N ILE A 57 1.12 -14.24 -1.85
CA ILE A 57 -0.08 -13.40 -2.02
C ILE A 57 0.24 -12.11 -2.81
N LEU A 58 1.43 -11.53 -2.61
CA LEU A 58 1.88 -10.35 -3.35
C LEU A 58 2.25 -10.67 -4.81
N PHE A 59 2.74 -11.87 -5.07
CA PHE A 59 3.29 -12.28 -6.37
C PHE A 59 2.28 -12.12 -7.52
N PRO A 60 1.03 -12.59 -7.44
CA PRO A 60 0.01 -12.36 -8.47
C PRO A 60 -0.20 -10.88 -8.80
N GLY A 61 -0.06 -9.98 -7.82
CA GLY A 61 -0.22 -8.53 -8.01
C GLY A 61 0.82 -7.91 -8.96
N MET A 62 1.96 -8.56 -9.18
CA MET A 62 3.01 -8.10 -10.11
C MET A 62 3.03 -8.84 -11.45
N THR A 63 2.23 -9.90 -11.63
CA THR A 63 2.29 -10.78 -12.82
C THR A 63 1.62 -10.22 -14.09
N GLY A 64 1.17 -8.97 -14.10
CA GLY A 64 0.44 -8.33 -15.23
C GLY A 64 1.27 -7.99 -16.48
N LEU A 65 2.54 -8.38 -16.57
CA LEU A 65 3.47 -7.93 -17.62
C LEU A 65 3.20 -8.49 -19.02
N MET A 66 2.37 -9.54 -19.15
CA MET A 66 2.10 -10.20 -20.44
C MET A 66 1.01 -9.56 -21.30
N ALA A 67 0.26 -8.57 -20.80
CA ALA A 67 -0.79 -7.92 -21.61
C ALA A 67 -0.22 -7.09 -22.78
N GLY A 68 1.02 -6.63 -22.67
CA GLY A 68 1.66 -5.76 -23.67
C GLY A 68 2.07 -6.46 -24.98
N SER A 69 2.23 -7.79 -24.99
CA SER A 69 2.64 -8.51 -26.20
C SER A 69 1.50 -8.80 -27.17
N MET A 70 0.24 -8.57 -26.77
CA MET A 70 -0.93 -8.86 -27.62
C MET A 70 -1.04 -7.94 -28.84
N PHE A 71 -0.42 -6.75 -28.81
CA PHE A 71 -0.43 -5.76 -29.90
C PHE A 71 0.94 -5.58 -30.57
N ILE A 72 1.86 -6.54 -30.38
CA ILE A 72 3.25 -6.41 -30.84
C ILE A 72 3.36 -6.13 -32.34
N ASN A 73 2.40 -6.61 -33.14
CA ASN A 73 2.37 -6.47 -34.61
C ASN A 73 2.14 -5.04 -35.12
N GLU A 74 1.74 -4.08 -34.26
CA GLU A 74 1.51 -2.68 -34.65
C GLU A 74 2.69 -1.75 -34.29
N LEU A 75 3.78 -2.28 -33.73
CA LEU A 75 4.95 -1.48 -33.35
C LEU A 75 5.92 -1.33 -34.51
N ARG A 76 6.47 -0.12 -34.65
CA ARG A 76 7.47 0.23 -35.68
C ARG A 76 8.75 -0.61 -35.55
N ASP A 77 9.21 -0.85 -34.32
CA ASP A 77 10.40 -1.67 -34.01
C ASP A 77 10.16 -2.60 -32.80
N GLN A 78 9.68 -3.81 -33.06
CA GLN A 78 9.31 -4.80 -32.03
C GLN A 78 10.46 -5.18 -31.09
N ALA A 79 11.69 -5.27 -31.61
CA ALA A 79 12.85 -5.73 -30.82
C ALA A 79 13.28 -4.74 -29.74
N ARG A 80 12.95 -3.45 -29.88
CA ARG A 80 13.39 -2.38 -28.98
C ARG A 80 12.25 -1.86 -28.10
N ASP A 81 11.06 -1.68 -28.67
CA ASP A 81 9.98 -0.98 -27.98
C ASP A 81 9.30 -1.86 -26.91
N VAL A 82 9.30 -3.18 -27.10
CA VAL A 82 8.76 -4.15 -26.13
C VAL A 82 9.55 -4.17 -24.81
N PRO A 83 10.88 -4.42 -24.80
CA PRO A 83 11.63 -4.44 -23.55
C PRO A 83 11.64 -3.07 -22.86
N LEU A 84 11.69 -1.97 -23.62
CA LEU A 84 11.68 -0.63 -23.06
C LEU A 84 10.34 -0.31 -22.37
N GLY A 85 9.21 -0.73 -22.97
CA GLY A 85 7.89 -0.58 -22.36
C GLY A 85 7.70 -1.42 -21.09
N MET A 86 8.26 -2.64 -21.04
CA MET A 86 8.18 -3.48 -19.85
C MET A 86 8.96 -2.89 -18.67
N PHE A 87 10.19 -2.40 -18.87
CA PHE A 87 10.99 -1.83 -17.79
C PHE A 87 10.38 -0.53 -17.23
N THR A 88 9.81 0.31 -18.08
CA THR A 88 9.16 1.55 -17.63
C THR A 88 7.86 1.25 -16.88
N ALA A 89 7.05 0.30 -17.36
CA ALA A 89 5.84 -0.13 -16.68
C ALA A 89 6.14 -0.72 -15.28
N VAL A 90 7.13 -1.61 -15.18
CA VAL A 90 7.57 -2.18 -13.88
C VAL A 90 8.04 -1.08 -12.94
N GLY A 91 8.85 -0.13 -13.43
CA GLY A 91 9.38 0.97 -12.61
C GLY A 91 8.27 1.82 -12.00
N VAL A 92 7.24 2.16 -12.79
CA VAL A 92 6.10 2.94 -12.33
C VAL A 92 5.24 2.15 -11.32
N CYS A 93 4.96 0.88 -11.60
CA CYS A 93 4.19 0.03 -10.69
C CYS A 93 4.88 -0.14 -9.33
N VAL A 94 6.21 -0.36 -9.31
CA VAL A 94 6.96 -0.50 -8.06
C VAL A 94 6.97 0.80 -7.26
N LEU A 95 7.24 1.93 -7.91
CA LEU A 95 7.23 3.24 -7.25
C LEU A 95 5.89 3.52 -6.57
N TYR A 96 4.81 3.22 -7.28
CA TYR A 96 3.47 3.43 -6.77
C TYR A 96 3.13 2.52 -5.58
N ASN A 97 3.46 1.24 -5.65
CA ASN A 97 3.29 0.31 -4.53
C ASN A 97 4.09 0.75 -3.30
N LEU A 98 5.30 1.29 -3.49
CA LEU A 98 6.11 1.84 -2.39
C LEU A 98 5.44 3.04 -1.72
N ILE A 99 4.86 3.96 -2.50
CA ILE A 99 4.16 5.13 -1.95
C ILE A 99 2.92 4.69 -1.16
N ALA A 100 2.13 3.75 -1.68
CA ALA A 100 0.95 3.25 -0.99
C ALA A 100 1.29 2.55 0.33
N VAL A 101 2.35 1.74 0.37
CA VAL A 101 2.86 1.11 1.60
C VAL A 101 3.37 2.15 2.58
N PHE A 102 4.06 3.20 2.11
CA PHE A 102 4.60 4.24 2.98
C PHE A 102 3.50 5.05 3.67
N ILE A 103 2.46 5.43 2.92
CA ILE A 103 1.31 6.16 3.47
C ILE A 103 0.60 5.30 4.52
N SER A 104 0.25 4.06 4.19
CA SER A 104 -0.46 3.15 5.12
C SER A 104 0.37 2.81 6.37
N ALA A 105 1.68 2.63 6.23
CA ALA A 105 2.60 2.42 7.36
C ALA A 105 2.69 3.65 8.31
N SER A 106 2.38 4.85 7.80
CA SER A 106 2.47 6.09 8.56
C SER A 106 1.18 6.50 9.26
N THR A 107 0.03 6.14 8.69
CA THR A 107 -1.28 6.60 9.15
C THR A 107 -2.04 5.56 9.98
N VAL A 108 -1.64 4.29 9.96
CA VAL A 108 -2.40 3.19 10.58
C VAL A 108 -1.55 2.43 11.61
N LEU A 109 -2.14 2.13 12.77
CA LEU A 109 -1.55 1.25 13.79
C LEU A 109 -1.78 -0.24 13.47
N ARG A 110 -0.87 -1.12 13.91
CA ARG A 110 -0.96 -2.57 13.67
C ARG A 110 -2.21 -3.22 14.25
N ASP A 111 -2.58 -2.83 15.46
CA ASP A 111 -3.64 -3.42 16.26
C ASP A 111 -4.47 -2.33 16.92
N VAL A 112 -5.79 -2.34 16.69
CA VAL A 112 -6.72 -1.35 17.24
C VAL A 112 -7.98 -2.07 17.73
N SER A 113 -8.44 -1.73 18.92
CA SER A 113 -9.67 -2.31 19.51
C SER A 113 -10.96 -1.72 18.91
N GLY A 114 -10.90 -0.45 18.47
CA GLY A 114 -12.06 0.32 17.98
C GLY A 114 -12.93 0.90 19.10
N TYR A 115 -12.65 0.59 20.37
CA TYR A 115 -13.41 1.06 21.53
C TYR A 115 -12.78 2.29 22.22
N SER A 116 -11.45 2.43 22.10
CA SER A 116 -10.67 3.47 22.77
C SER A 116 -9.72 4.16 21.79
N MET A 117 -9.58 5.48 21.92
CA MET A 117 -8.63 6.27 21.14
C MET A 117 -7.18 5.87 21.48
N PRO A 118 -6.24 5.88 20.51
CA PRO A 118 -4.85 5.51 20.77
C PRO A 118 -4.15 6.60 21.61
N THR A 119 -3.49 6.19 22.69
CA THR A 119 -2.72 7.08 23.57
C THR A 119 -1.24 7.05 23.17
N PHE A 120 -0.65 8.25 23.03
CA PHE A 120 0.79 8.41 22.77
C PHE A 120 1.54 8.73 24.05
N ASN A 121 2.56 7.94 24.36
CA ASN A 121 3.39 8.18 25.53
C ASN A 121 4.56 9.11 25.15
N ASN A 122 4.49 10.36 25.61
CA ASN A 122 5.48 11.40 25.31
C ASN A 122 6.89 11.12 25.91
N ILE A 123 7.00 10.18 26.86
CA ILE A 123 8.28 9.82 27.51
C ILE A 123 8.99 8.72 26.73
N THR A 124 8.26 7.72 26.24
CA THR A 124 8.84 6.59 25.49
C THR A 124 8.83 6.80 23.99
N HIS A 125 8.18 7.88 23.52
CA HIS A 125 7.95 8.18 22.10
C HIS A 125 7.31 7.01 21.33
N ARG A 126 6.48 6.21 22.01
CA ARG A 126 5.80 5.04 21.45
C ARG A 126 4.30 5.12 21.71
N TRP A 127 3.55 4.40 20.88
CA TRP A 127 2.14 4.14 21.09
C TRP A 127 1.96 3.14 22.23
N GLU A 128 1.01 3.42 23.13
CA GLU A 128 0.71 2.50 24.22
C GLU A 128 -0.04 1.27 23.69
N PRO A 129 0.43 0.04 23.98
CA PRO A 129 -0.19 -1.16 23.45
C PRO A 129 -1.56 -1.39 24.09
N PHE A 130 -2.58 -1.64 23.25
CA PHE A 130 -3.89 -2.03 23.73
C PHE A 130 -3.85 -3.41 24.40
N ALA A 131 -4.68 -3.64 25.41
CA ALA A 131 -4.81 -4.95 26.04
C ALA A 131 -5.19 -6.07 25.04
N CYS A 132 -5.88 -5.72 23.95
CA CYS A 132 -6.21 -6.67 22.88
C CYS A 132 -4.99 -7.09 22.05
N ALA A 133 -3.91 -6.30 22.00
CA ALA A 133 -2.70 -6.62 21.24
C ALA A 133 -1.91 -7.77 21.90
N HIS A 134 -1.97 -7.87 23.24
CA HIS A 134 -1.37 -8.97 23.99
C HIS A 134 -2.09 -10.31 23.79
N ASN A 135 -3.42 -10.29 23.67
CA ASN A 135 -4.22 -11.49 23.43
C ASN A 135 -4.45 -11.80 21.93
N HIS A 136 -3.94 -10.95 21.03
CA HIS A 136 -4.18 -11.02 19.59
C HIS A 136 -5.68 -11.06 19.20
N THR A 137 -6.54 -10.41 19.97
CA THR A 137 -8.00 -10.38 19.76
C THR A 137 -8.53 -9.05 19.22
N CYS A 138 -7.64 -8.15 18.75
CA CYS A 138 -8.07 -6.86 18.21
C CYS A 138 -8.87 -7.04 16.91
N SER A 139 -10.01 -6.35 16.79
CA SER A 139 -10.89 -6.46 15.62
C SER A 139 -10.47 -5.56 14.45
N TYR A 140 -9.65 -4.54 14.70
CA TYR A 140 -9.21 -3.54 13.72
C TYR A 140 -7.69 -3.38 13.72
N GLY A 141 -7.18 -2.61 12.76
CA GLY A 141 -5.75 -2.34 12.55
C GLY A 141 -5.19 -3.04 11.31
N LEU A 142 -3.96 -2.69 10.96
CA LEU A 142 -3.27 -3.17 9.75
C LEU A 142 -3.20 -4.71 9.66
N MET A 143 -3.12 -5.39 10.80
CA MET A 143 -2.97 -6.85 10.86
C MET A 143 -4.30 -7.62 10.78
N ASN A 144 -5.41 -7.00 11.19
CA ASN A 144 -6.69 -7.70 11.40
C ASN A 144 -7.76 -7.29 10.38
N PHE A 145 -7.51 -6.24 9.58
CA PHE A 145 -8.48 -5.73 8.62
C PHE A 145 -7.83 -5.42 7.28
N PHE A 146 -8.29 -6.07 6.19
CA PHE A 146 -7.72 -5.87 4.85
C PHE A 146 -8.26 -4.61 4.16
N GLN A 147 -9.41 -4.09 4.59
CA GLN A 147 -9.98 -2.86 4.05
C GLN A 147 -9.58 -1.62 4.87
N VAL A 148 -8.35 -1.56 5.37
CA VAL A 148 -7.85 -0.40 6.14
C VAL A 148 -7.90 0.91 5.34
N ASN A 149 -7.72 0.84 4.02
CA ASN A 149 -7.85 2.00 3.14
C ASN A 149 -9.30 2.47 3.02
N THR A 150 -10.29 1.58 3.18
CA THR A 150 -11.71 1.96 3.23
C THR A 150 -12.21 2.19 4.65
N ALA A 151 -11.47 1.78 5.68
CA ALA A 151 -11.79 2.08 7.07
C ALA A 151 -11.63 3.58 7.39
N LEU A 152 -10.80 4.29 6.62
CA LEU A 152 -10.78 5.76 6.56
C LEU A 152 -12.10 6.37 6.04
N LEU A 153 -13.01 5.57 5.46
CA LEU A 153 -14.30 6.00 4.91
C LEU A 153 -15.50 5.56 5.76
N LEU A 154 -15.31 4.68 6.74
CA LEU A 154 -16.41 4.11 7.53
C LEU A 154 -16.27 4.42 9.03
N ASN A 155 -16.36 5.71 9.33
CA ASN A 155 -17.07 6.26 10.49
C ASN A 155 -17.64 7.62 10.07
#